data_AF-A0A519S0F4-F1
#
_entry.id   AF-A0A519S0F4-F1
#
_cell.length_a   1.000
_cell.length_b   1.000
_cell.length_c   1.000
_cell.angle_alpha   90.00
_cell.angle_beta   90.00
_cell.angle_gamma   90.00
#
_symmetry.space_group_name_H-M   'P 1'
#
loop_
_entity.id
_entity.type
_entity.pdbx_description
1 polymer ?
#
loop_
_entity_poly.entity_id
_entity_poly.type
_entity_poly.pdbx_seq_one_letter_code
_entity_poly.pdbx_strand_id
1 'polypeptide(L)' 'KKVTVNKANDLQRFKPEIKEILESEIVSRYYYEKGRTEASFDDDPNIQAALAVLNDPNRYAALLKPGGQAASARKSAGTK' A
#
# COMPACT_ATOMS: atom_id res chain seq x y z
N LYS A 1 -34.30 11.31 -18.38
CA LYS A 1 -34.59 10.44 -17.19
C LYS A 1 -33.52 9.38 -16.89
N LYS A 2 -32.31 9.39 -17.48
CA LYS A 2 -31.24 8.38 -17.22
C LYS A 2 -30.17 8.82 -16.20
N VAL A 3 -29.93 10.12 -16.03
CA VAL A 3 -28.85 10.64 -15.15
C VAL A 3 -29.17 10.47 -13.66
N THR A 4 -30.44 10.57 -13.27
CA THR A 4 -30.87 10.55 -11.87
C THR A 4 -30.72 9.18 -11.21
N VAL A 5 -30.85 8.09 -11.98
CA VAL A 5 -30.77 6.71 -11.46
C VAL A 5 -29.31 6.30 -11.21
N ASN A 6 -28.36 6.82 -11.99
CA ASN A 6 -26.92 6.55 -11.77
C ASN A 6 -26.42 7.20 -10.47
N LYS A 7 -26.83 8.45 -10.19
CA LYS A 7 -26.39 9.19 -8.99
C LYS A 7 -26.73 8.50 -7.67
N ALA A 8 -27.84 7.74 -7.61
CA ALA A 8 -28.26 7.07 -6.38
C ALA A 8 -27.27 5.96 -5.94
N ASN A 9 -26.52 5.37 -6.88
CA ASN A 9 -25.56 4.31 -6.60
C ASN A 9 -24.12 4.81 -6.52
N ASP A 10 -23.83 6.04 -6.93
CA ASP A 10 -22.47 6.59 -6.95
C ASP A 10 -21.84 6.59 -5.54
N LEU A 11 -22.62 6.88 -4.50
CA LEU A 11 -22.11 6.82 -3.11
C LEU A 11 -21.68 5.41 -2.69
N GLN A 12 -22.35 4.36 -3.18
CA GLN A 12 -21.94 2.98 -2.90
C GLN A 12 -20.77 2.56 -3.77
N ARG A 13 -20.80 2.97 -5.05
CA ARG A 13 -19.76 2.68 -6.03
C ARG A 13 -18.41 3.27 -5.65
N PHE A 14 -18.40 4.52 -5.22
CA PHE A 14 -17.19 5.27 -4.84
C PHE A 14 -16.96 5.31 -3.33
N LYS A 15 -17.65 4.44 -2.58
CA LYS A 15 -17.51 4.36 -1.12
C LYS A 15 -16.05 4.17 -0.67
N PRO A 16 -15.22 3.34 -1.32
CA PRO A 16 -13.82 3.21 -0.96
C PRO A 16 -13.07 4.54 -1.07
N GLU A 17 -13.15 5.20 -2.22
CA GLU A 17 -12.43 6.45 -2.49
C GLU A 17 -12.92 7.60 -1.60
N ILE A 18 -14.24 7.66 -1.36
CA ILE A 18 -14.82 8.64 -0.44
C ILE A 18 -14.29 8.44 0.98
N LYS A 19 -14.16 7.19 1.44
CA LYS A 19 -13.62 6.89 2.77
C LYS A 19 -12.17 7.31 2.90
N GLU A 20 -11.35 6.98 1.91
CA GLU A 20 -9.92 7.32 1.88
C GLU A 20 -9.71 8.85 1.97
N ILE A 21 -10.49 9.62 1.20
CA ILE A 21 -10.44 11.08 1.25
C ILE A 21 -10.87 11.61 2.62
N LEU A 22 -11.97 11.08 3.18
CA LEU A 22 -12.46 11.51 4.50
C LEU A 22 -11.46 11.18 5.61
N GLU A 23 -10.83 10.02 5.55
CA GLU A 23 -9.78 9.60 6.47
C GLU A 23 -8.60 10.57 6.42
N SER A 24 -8.08 10.87 5.23
CA SER A 24 -6.99 11.85 5.05
C SER A 24 -7.34 13.23 5.62
N GLU A 25 -8.57 13.70 5.43
CA GLU A 25 -9.05 14.96 5.99
C GLU A 25 -9.14 14.93 7.52
N ILE A 26 -9.66 13.86 8.12
CA ILE A 26 -9.71 13.70 9.57
C ILE A 26 -8.28 13.68 10.13
N VAL A 27 -7.43 12.86 9.53
CA VAL A 27 -6.05 12.66 9.97
C VAL A 27 -5.25 13.95 9.89
N SER A 28 -5.39 14.72 8.81
CA SER A 28 -4.71 16.01 8.66
C SER A 28 -5.08 17.03 9.76
N ARG A 29 -6.30 16.97 10.27
CA ARG A 29 -6.82 17.91 11.30
C ARG A 29 -6.36 17.56 12.71
N TYR A 30 -6.26 16.28 13.02
CA TYR A 30 -5.99 15.82 14.39
C TYR A 30 -4.55 15.31 14.60
N TYR A 31 -3.87 14.89 13.55
CA TYR A 31 -2.59 14.18 13.63
C TYR A 31 -1.51 14.77 12.70
N TYR A 32 -1.85 15.80 11.91
CA TYR A 32 -0.93 16.57 11.06
C TYR A 32 -0.10 15.67 10.12
N GLU A 33 1.17 16.03 9.87
CA GLU A 33 2.05 15.29 8.95
C GLU A 33 2.27 13.84 9.36
N LYS A 34 2.43 13.59 10.66
CA LYS A 34 2.69 12.26 11.18
C LYS A 34 1.51 11.34 10.89
N GLY A 35 0.30 11.78 11.21
CA GLY A 35 -0.89 11.01 10.91
C GLY A 35 -1.07 10.78 9.42
N ARG A 36 -0.84 11.82 8.59
CA ARG A 36 -0.96 11.66 7.13
C ARG A 36 -0.03 10.58 6.58
N THR A 37 1.17 10.52 7.13
CA THR A 37 2.15 9.49 6.79
C THR A 37 1.63 8.11 7.23
N GLU A 38 1.17 7.98 8.46
CA GLU A 38 0.64 6.72 9.00
C GLU A 38 -0.58 6.20 8.21
N ALA A 39 -1.51 7.07 7.84
CA ALA A 39 -2.70 6.72 7.06
C ALA A 39 -2.39 6.24 5.63
N SER A 40 -1.21 6.56 5.09
CA SER A 40 -0.78 6.06 3.78
C SER A 40 -0.21 4.64 3.81
N PHE A 41 0.07 4.08 5.00
CA PHE A 41 0.79 2.82 5.12
C PHE A 41 -0.04 1.60 4.69
N ASP A 42 -1.34 1.70 4.87
CA ASP A 42 -2.34 0.66 4.61
C ASP A 42 -2.29 0.22 3.14
N ASP A 43 -2.08 1.17 2.23
CA ASP A 43 -2.07 0.96 0.78
C ASP A 43 -0.67 1.06 0.15
N ASP A 44 0.39 1.35 0.94
CA ASP A 44 1.75 1.44 0.41
C ASP A 44 2.27 0.04 -0.01
N PRO A 45 2.57 -0.19 -1.30
CA PRO A 45 2.94 -1.50 -1.80
C PRO A 45 4.28 -2.00 -1.23
N ASN A 46 5.18 -1.10 -0.84
CA ASN A 46 6.45 -1.46 -0.21
C ASN A 46 6.23 -1.88 1.23
N ILE A 47 5.37 -1.17 1.97
CA ILE A 47 5.03 -1.53 3.36
C ILE A 47 4.29 -2.87 3.38
N GLN A 48 3.32 -3.07 2.50
CA GLN A 48 2.62 -4.35 2.37
C GLN A 48 3.57 -5.49 2.01
N ALA A 49 4.50 -5.27 1.06
CA ALA A 49 5.52 -6.26 0.72
C ALA A 49 6.47 -6.53 1.89
N ALA A 50 6.87 -5.51 2.65
CA ALA A 50 7.70 -5.65 3.83
C ALA A 50 6.99 -6.48 4.91
N LEU A 51 5.73 -6.17 5.22
CA LEU A 51 4.91 -6.95 6.15
C LEU A 51 4.78 -8.41 5.69
N ALA A 52 4.51 -8.65 4.41
CA ALA A 52 4.40 -9.99 3.86
C ALA A 52 5.71 -10.79 3.94
N VAL A 53 6.87 -10.12 3.84
CA VAL A 53 8.19 -10.76 4.00
C VAL A 53 8.47 -11.02 5.48
N LEU A 54 8.26 -10.02 6.35
CA LEU A 54 8.59 -10.11 7.78
C LEU A 54 7.70 -11.12 8.51
N ASN A 55 6.46 -11.30 8.07
CA ASN A 55 5.53 -12.30 8.61
C ASN A 55 5.75 -13.72 8.07
N ASP A 56 6.70 -13.92 7.13
CA ASP A 56 7.09 -15.24 6.64
C ASP A 56 8.55 -15.52 7.02
N PRO A 57 8.80 -16.21 8.16
CA PRO A 57 10.15 -16.49 8.64
C PRO A 57 11.00 -17.28 7.65
N ASN A 58 10.39 -18.18 6.86
CA ASN A 58 11.10 -19.01 5.89
C ASN A 58 11.57 -18.16 4.71
N ARG A 59 10.68 -17.33 4.16
CA ARG A 59 10.99 -16.39 3.08
C ARG A 59 12.02 -15.37 3.53
N TYR A 60 11.86 -14.80 4.73
CA TYR A 60 12.81 -13.86 5.31
C TYR A 60 14.20 -14.49 5.48
N ALA A 61 14.30 -15.66 6.11
CA ALA A 61 15.57 -16.35 6.29
C ALA A 61 16.22 -16.73 4.95
N ALA A 62 15.44 -17.11 3.93
CA ALA A 62 15.96 -17.40 2.60
C ALA A 62 16.57 -16.16 1.92
N LEU A 63 16.00 -14.97 2.13
CA LEU A 63 16.51 -13.71 1.59
C LEU A 63 17.85 -13.29 2.22
N LEU A 64 18.11 -13.68 3.47
CA LEU A 64 19.34 -13.36 4.19
C LEU A 64 20.51 -14.31 3.88
N LYS A 65 20.27 -15.43 3.19
CA LYS A 65 21.34 -16.38 2.82
C LYS A 65 22.23 -15.79 1.71
N PRO A 66 23.56 -16.01 1.77
CA PRO A 66 24.47 -15.65 0.68
C PRO A 66 24.03 -16.34 -0.62
N GLY A 67 23.83 -15.57 -1.71
CA GLY A 67 23.35 -16.11 -2.99
C GLY A 67 21.83 -16.31 -3.09
N GLY A 68 21.04 -15.80 -2.14
CA GLY A 68 19.58 -15.74 -2.25
C GLY A 68 19.13 -14.96 -3.50
N GLN A 69 17.87 -15.14 -3.91
CA GLN A 69 17.33 -14.59 -5.17
C GLN A 69 17.60 -13.07 -5.35
N ALA A 70 17.68 -12.30 -4.25
CA ALA A 70 18.05 -10.89 -4.26
C ALA A 70 19.52 -10.62 -4.66
N ALA A 71 20.46 -11.50 -4.30
CA ALA A 71 21.85 -11.41 -4.72
C ALA A 71 22.00 -11.75 -6.23
N SER A 72 21.21 -12.70 -6.73
CA SER A 72 21.18 -13.06 -8.15
C SER A 72 20.57 -11.97 -9.04
N ALA A 73 19.54 -11.26 -8.56
CA ALA A 73 18.92 -10.13 -9.27
C ALA A 73 19.87 -8.92 -9.42
N ARG A 74 20.74 -8.67 -8.44
CA ARG A 74 21.78 -7.61 -8.55
C ARG A 74 22.86 -7.97 -9.57
N LYS A 75 23.19 -9.26 -9.70
CA LYS A 75 24.22 -9.74 -10.63
C LYS A 75 23.78 -9.60 -12.09
N SER A 76 22.48 -9.77 -12.39
CA SER A 76 21.94 -9.55 -13.74
C SER A 76 21.80 -8.08 -14.14
N ALA A 77 21.62 -7.17 -13.17
CA ALA A 77 21.52 -5.73 -13.43
C ALA A 77 22.88 -5.04 -13.71
N GLY A 78 24.00 -5.68 -13.32
CA GLY A 78 25.35 -5.17 -13.52
C GLY A 78 26.11 -5.73 -14.73
N THR A 79 25.44 -6.49 -15.62
CA THR A 79 26.06 -7.05 -16.82
C THR A 79 25.48 -6.40 -18.08
N LYS A 80 25.85 -5.13 -18.31
CA LYS A 80 25.89 -4.50 -19.63
C LYS A 80 27.07 -3.54 -19.67
#